data_AF-A0A929GRC9-F1
#
_entry.id   AF-A0A929GRC9-F1
#
_cell.length_a   1.000
_cell.length_b   1.000
_cell.length_c   1.000
_cell.angle_alpha   90.00
_cell.angle_beta   90.00
_cell.angle_gamma   90.00
#
_symmetry.space_group_name_H-M   'P 1'
#
loop_
_entity.id
_entity.type
_entity.pdbx_description
1 polymer ?
#
loop_
_entity_poly.entity_id
_entity_poly.type
_entity_poly.pdbx_seq_one_letter_code
_entity_poly.pdbx_strand_id
1 'polypeptide(L)'
;LGISRKRATVVATVVITIIGIFCTLSQGPMENIKIFGQGLFSLLEYTSVNLLLPLGGFFIVIFVGWVLGKRNVKDELSNKGVFKARFINLFMVIVRVIAPVAIAIVFLNQLGLLKF
;
A
#
# COMPACT_ATOMS: atom_id res chain seq x y z
N LEU A 1 8.97 -4.67 22.06
CA LEU A 1 9.12 -3.21 21.89
C LEU A 1 8.19 -2.49 22.87
N GLY A 2 8.67 -2.22 24.09
CA GLY A 2 7.89 -1.59 25.18
C GLY A 2 7.91 -0.06 25.13
N ILE A 3 7.45 0.53 24.03
CA ILE A 3 7.39 1.99 23.87
C ILE A 3 6.02 2.46 24.35
N SER A 4 6.00 3.42 25.29
CA SER A 4 4.76 4.09 25.71
C SER A 4 4.10 4.77 24.51
N ARG A 5 2.80 4.53 24.29
CA ARG A 5 2.03 5.01 23.12
C ARG A 5 2.27 6.49 22.82
N LYS A 6 2.34 7.32 23.87
CA LYS A 6 2.62 8.76 23.76
C LYS A 6 4.00 9.06 23.15
N ARG A 7 5.03 8.32 23.55
CA ARG A 7 6.41 8.50 23.03
C ARG A 7 6.51 8.07 21.57
N ALA A 8 5.85 6.98 21.19
CA ALA A 8 5.82 6.52 19.80
C ALA A 8 5.18 7.57 18.87
N THR A 9 4.04 8.14 19.28
CA THR A 9 3.38 9.20 18.50
C THR A 9 4.26 10.44 18.35
N VAL A 10 4.88 10.93 19.44
CA VAL A 10 5.73 12.13 19.37
C VAL A 10 6.94 11.92 18.46
N VAL A 11 7.60 10.77 18.57
CA VAL A 11 8.74 10.44 17.70
C VAL A 11 8.30 10.37 16.23
N ALA A 12 7.18 9.69 15.94
CA ALA A 12 6.67 9.61 14.58
C ALA A 12 6.32 10.99 14.02
N THR A 13 5.64 11.85 14.79
CA THR A 13 5.30 13.22 14.37
C THR A 13 6.55 14.04 14.06
N VAL A 14 7.56 14.03 14.94
CA VAL A 14 8.80 14.78 14.72
C VAL A 14 9.52 14.30 13.46
N VAL A 15 9.64 12.98 13.27
CA VAL A 15 10.29 12.39 12.10
C VAL A 15 9.55 12.76 10.81
N ILE A 16 8.22 12.61 10.78
CA ILE A 16 7.40 12.94 9.61
C ILE A 16 7.48 14.44 9.29
N THR A 17 7.48 15.32 10.29
CA THR A 17 7.61 16.76 10.08
C THR A 17 8.97 17.14 9.49
N ILE A 18 10.07 16.56 9.98
CA ILE A 18 11.42 16.82 9.43
C ILE A 18 11.50 16.35 7.97
N ILE A 19 11.02 15.14 7.68
CA ILE A 19 10.97 14.61 6.31
C ILE A 19 10.09 15.50 5.43
N GLY A 20 8.92 15.93 5.92
CA GLY A 20 8.00 16.82 5.21
C GLY A 20 8.62 18.18 4.87
N ILE A 21 9.37 18.78 5.79
CA ILE A 21 10.11 20.04 5.52
C ILE A 21 11.14 19.82 4.42
N PHE A 22 11.88 18.71 4.47
CA PHE A 22 12.87 18.37 3.44
C PHE A 22 12.23 18.13 2.06
N CYS A 23 11.06 17.47 2.05
CA CYS A 23 10.25 17.24 0.85
C CYS A 23 9.78 18.55 0.21
N THR A 24 9.23 19.48 1.01
CA THR A 24 8.77 20.80 0.52
C THR A 24 9.95 21.65 0.04
N LEU A 25 11.09 21.60 0.73
CA LEU A 25 12.29 22.34 0.33
C LEU A 25 12.88 21.81 -0.99
N SER A 26 12.79 20.50 -1.22
CA SER A 26 13.18 19.86 -2.50
C SER A 26 12.32 20.28 -3.69
N GLN A 27 11.11 20.80 -3.47
CA GLN A 27 10.20 21.31 -4.53
C GLN A 27 10.37 22.81 -4.79
N GLY A 28 11.11 23.55 -3.95
CA GLY A 28 11.29 25.00 -4.09
C GLY A 28 12.76 25.38 -4.33
N PRO A 29 13.49 25.95 -3.34
CA PRO A 29 14.83 26.52 -3.57
C PRO A 29 15.90 25.50 -3.96
N MET A 30 15.68 24.22 -3.67
CA MET A 30 16.65 23.13 -3.84
C MET A 30 16.39 22.28 -5.09
N GLU A 31 15.59 22.77 -6.05
CA GLU A 31 15.36 22.12 -7.36
C GLU A 31 16.65 21.81 -8.15
N ASN A 32 17.76 22.48 -7.83
CA ASN A 32 19.06 22.28 -8.47
C ASN A 32 19.80 21.01 -8.01
N ILE A 33 19.46 20.41 -6.86
CA ILE A 33 20.03 19.12 -6.45
C ILE A 33 19.17 18.00 -7.06
N LYS A 34 19.27 17.85 -8.38
CA LYS A 34 18.62 16.76 -9.12
C LYS A 34 19.48 15.51 -9.06
N ILE A 35 19.23 14.65 -8.09
CA ILE A 35 19.75 13.28 -8.15
C ILE A 35 18.88 12.56 -9.19
N PHE A 36 19.46 12.19 -10.35
CA PHE A 36 18.76 11.45 -11.42
C PHE A 36 17.76 12.24 -12.29
N GLY A 37 17.84 13.58 -12.34
CA GLY A 37 16.99 14.40 -13.23
C GLY A 37 15.57 14.66 -12.72
N GLN A 38 15.21 14.12 -11.55
CA GLN A 38 13.98 14.40 -10.80
C GLN A 38 14.35 14.90 -9.40
N GLY A 39 13.49 15.69 -8.76
CA GLY A 39 13.70 16.09 -7.36
C GLY A 39 13.67 14.87 -6.44
N LEU A 40 14.42 14.89 -5.33
CA LEU A 40 14.46 13.78 -4.37
C LEU A 40 13.05 13.42 -3.89
N PHE A 41 12.19 14.43 -3.68
CA PHE A 41 10.79 14.22 -3.34
C PHE A 41 10.05 13.37 -4.37
N SER A 42 10.12 13.73 -5.66
CA SER A 42 9.43 13.01 -6.73
C SER A 42 9.91 11.58 -6.86
N LEU A 43 11.20 11.31 -6.63
CA LEU A 43 11.75 9.95 -6.68
C LEU A 43 11.22 9.08 -5.54
N LEU A 44 11.15 9.64 -4.32
CA LEU A 44 10.61 8.99 -3.14
C LEU A 44 9.09 8.78 -3.25
N GLU A 45 8.38 9.78 -3.79
CA GLU A 45 6.94 9.71 -4.05
C GLU A 45 6.63 8.63 -5.10
N TYR A 46 7.36 8.61 -6.22
CA TYR A 46 7.22 7.59 -7.26
C TYR A 46 7.46 6.18 -6.70
N THR A 47 8.53 6.01 -5.94
CA THR A 47 8.83 4.72 -5.30
C THR A 47 7.73 4.32 -4.30
N SER A 48 7.18 5.27 -3.55
CA SER A 48 6.15 4.95 -2.55
C SER A 48 4.81 4.60 -3.19
N VAL A 49 4.35 5.43 -4.13
CA VAL A 49 3.02 5.33 -4.76
C VAL A 49 2.96 4.25 -5.82
N ASN A 50 3.99 4.14 -6.65
CA ASN A 50 3.96 3.28 -7.83
C ASN A 50 4.61 1.92 -7.58
N LEU A 51 5.51 1.81 -6.60
CA LEU A 51 6.17 0.56 -6.24
C LEU A 51 5.59 -0.02 -4.93
N LEU A 52 5.73 0.69 -3.80
CA LEU A 52 5.37 0.17 -2.47
C LEU A 52 3.88 -0.12 -2.30
N LEU A 53 3.00 0.78 -2.75
CA LEU A 53 1.55 0.63 -2.60
C LEU A 53 1.02 -0.60 -3.36
N PRO A 54 1.30 -0.78 -4.67
CA PRO A 54 0.90 -1.98 -5.40
C PRO A 54 1.55 -3.26 -4.86
N LEU A 55 2.84 -3.24 -4.50
CA LEU A 55 3.51 -4.40 -3.89
C LEU A 55 2.88 -4.78 -2.56
N GLY A 56 2.62 -3.81 -1.68
CA GLY A 56 1.95 -4.02 -0.42
C GLY A 56 0.56 -4.62 -0.62
N GLY A 57 -0.23 -4.05 -1.54
CA GLY A 57 -1.52 -4.60 -1.93
C GLY A 57 -1.42 -6.03 -2.46
N PHE A 58 -0.43 -6.33 -3.29
CA PHE A 58 -0.21 -7.65 -3.88
C PHE A 58 0.06 -8.70 -2.79
N PHE A 59 0.96 -8.38 -1.85
CA PHE A 59 1.25 -9.25 -0.72
C PHE A 59 0.03 -9.46 0.17
N ILE A 60 -0.74 -8.41 0.46
CA ILE A 60 -1.97 -8.51 1.26
C ILE A 60 -2.98 -9.41 0.56
N VAL A 61 -3.21 -9.24 -0.74
CA VAL A 61 -4.19 -10.03 -1.49
C VAL A 61 -3.78 -11.50 -1.60
N ILE A 62 -2.50 -11.80 -1.81
CA ILE A 62 -2.00 -13.18 -1.76
C ILE A 62 -2.19 -13.77 -0.35
N PHE A 63 -1.85 -13.01 0.69
CA PHE A 63 -1.99 -13.45 2.07
C PHE A 63 -3.45 -13.75 2.41
N VAL A 64 -4.39 -12.87 2.07
CA VAL A 64 -5.82 -13.07 2.31
C VAL A 64 -6.40 -14.20 1.44
N GLY A 65 -6.01 -14.26 0.15
CA GLY A 65 -6.57 -15.22 -0.80
C GLY A 65 -6.05 -16.65 -0.66
N TRP A 66 -4.81 -16.82 -0.20
CA TRP A 66 -4.12 -18.12 -0.13
C TRP A 66 -3.70 -18.54 1.28
N VAL A 67 -3.27 -17.61 2.15
CA VAL A 67 -2.68 -17.95 3.47
C VAL A 67 -3.70 -17.93 4.60
N LEU A 68 -4.63 -16.97 4.62
CA LEU A 68 -5.58 -16.79 5.74
C LEU A 68 -6.57 -17.96 5.92
N GLY A 69 -6.77 -18.76 4.87
CA GLY A 69 -7.65 -19.93 4.89
C GLY A 69 -9.14 -19.56 4.77
N LYS A 70 -9.90 -20.32 3.97
CA LYS A 70 -11.32 -20.03 3.66
C LYS A 70 -12.23 -19.96 4.90
N ARG A 71 -11.83 -20.54 6.03
CA ARG A 71 -12.61 -20.56 7.28
C ARG A 71 -12.47 -19.25 8.06
N ASN A 72 -11.24 -18.74 8.24
CA ASN A 72 -11.03 -17.47 8.94
C ASN A 72 -11.59 -16.28 8.17
N VAL A 73 -11.44 -16.27 6.84
CA VAL A 73 -12.06 -15.24 5.96
C VAL A 73 -13.58 -15.27 6.09
N LYS A 74 -14.18 -16.47 6.20
CA LYS A 74 -15.63 -16.62 6.43
C LYS A 74 -16.05 -16.13 7.80
N ASP A 75 -15.28 -16.40 8.84
CA ASP A 75 -15.62 -16.00 10.20
C ASP A 75 -15.48 -14.49 10.43
N GLU A 76 -14.48 -13.85 9.80
CA GLU A 76 -14.35 -12.38 9.77
C GLU A 76 -15.46 -11.72 8.94
N LEU A 77 -15.73 -12.19 7.72
CA LEU A 77 -16.75 -11.59 6.85
C LEU A 77 -18.18 -11.85 7.33
N SER A 78 -18.44 -13.00 7.93
CA SER A 78 -19.76 -13.36 8.47
C SER A 78 -20.03 -12.67 9.82
N ASN A 79 -19.06 -11.92 10.37
CA ASN A 79 -19.13 -11.32 11.70
C ASN A 79 -19.67 -12.33 12.74
N LYS A 80 -19.08 -13.54 12.74
CA LYS A 80 -19.54 -14.68 13.56
C LYS A 80 -21.01 -15.14 13.34
N GLY A 81 -21.52 -15.10 12.10
CA GLY A 81 -22.73 -15.85 11.72
C GLY A 81 -24.00 -15.03 11.46
N VAL A 82 -23.92 -13.70 11.30
CA VAL A 82 -25.12 -12.86 11.17
C VAL A 82 -25.60 -12.72 9.71
N PHE A 83 -24.72 -12.87 8.71
CA PHE A 83 -25.08 -12.70 7.29
C PHE A 83 -25.02 -14.00 6.47
N LYS A 84 -26.11 -14.28 5.75
CA LYS A 84 -26.33 -15.50 4.95
C LYS A 84 -25.19 -15.69 3.93
N ALA A 85 -24.50 -16.82 4.08
CA ALA A 85 -23.29 -17.24 3.38
C ALA A 85 -23.44 -17.53 1.86
N ARG A 86 -23.98 -16.57 1.08
CA ARG A 86 -24.05 -16.67 -0.40
C ARG A 86 -23.04 -15.75 -1.10
N PHE A 87 -22.78 -14.55 -0.58
CA PHE A 87 -21.80 -13.61 -1.16
C PHE A 87 -20.33 -13.91 -0.81
N ILE A 88 -20.09 -14.78 0.17
CA ILE A 88 -18.76 -15.16 0.63
C ILE A 88 -17.94 -15.90 -0.44
N ASN A 89 -18.59 -16.76 -1.25
CA ASN A 89 -17.90 -17.44 -2.35
C ASN A 89 -17.54 -16.46 -3.48
N LEU A 90 -18.43 -15.50 -3.78
CA LEU A 90 -18.15 -14.46 -4.77
C LEU A 90 -17.00 -13.55 -4.31
N PHE A 91 -17.01 -13.13 -3.04
CA PHE A 91 -15.93 -12.36 -2.45
C PHE A 91 -14.58 -13.11 -2.48
N MET A 92 -14.57 -14.41 -2.17
CA MET A 92 -13.36 -15.22 -2.31
C MET A 92 -12.85 -15.30 -3.75
N VAL A 93 -13.73 -15.35 -4.76
CA VAL A 93 -13.32 -15.33 -6.18
C VAL A 93 -12.76 -13.96 -6.55
N ILE A 94 -13.39 -12.87 -6.10
CA ILE A 94 -12.91 -11.49 -6.30
C ILE A 94 -11.51 -11.34 -5.70
N VAL A 95 -11.30 -11.74 -4.45
CA VAL A 95 -10.01 -11.59 -3.78
C VAL A 95 -8.95 -12.53 -4.34
N ARG A 96 -9.31 -13.73 -4.78
CA ARG A 96 -8.34 -14.71 -5.29
C ARG A 96 -7.97 -14.49 -6.76
N VAL A 97 -8.84 -13.87 -7.56
CA VAL A 97 -8.65 -13.73 -9.02
C VAL A 97 -8.66 -12.28 -9.45
N ILE A 98 -9.69 -11.51 -9.11
CA ILE A 98 -9.84 -10.13 -9.61
C ILE A 98 -8.82 -9.19 -8.97
N ALA A 99 -8.65 -9.27 -7.65
CA ALA A 99 -7.73 -8.42 -6.92
C ALA A 99 -6.24 -8.60 -7.33
N PRO A 100 -5.68 -9.82 -7.46
CA PRO A 100 -4.29 -9.97 -7.89
C PRO A 100 -4.10 -9.58 -9.36
N VAL A 101 -5.10 -9.81 -10.22
CA VAL A 101 -5.06 -9.38 -11.63
C VAL A 101 -5.10 -7.85 -11.73
N ALA A 102 -5.98 -7.19 -10.98
CA ALA A 102 -6.05 -5.72 -10.95
C ALA A 102 -4.74 -5.09 -10.45
N ILE A 103 -4.14 -5.66 -9.39
CA ILE A 103 -2.86 -5.17 -8.86
C ILE A 103 -1.72 -5.43 -9.85
N ALA A 104 -1.70 -6.59 -10.52
CA ALA A 104 -0.73 -6.87 -11.57
C ALA A 104 -0.85 -5.89 -12.75
N ILE A 105 -2.08 -5.53 -13.16
CA ILE A 105 -2.32 -4.54 -14.22
C ILE A 105 -1.82 -3.16 -13.80
N VAL A 106 -2.15 -2.72 -12.58
CA VAL A 106 -1.67 -1.43 -12.05
C VAL A 106 -0.15 -1.43 -11.99
N PHE A 107 0.48 -2.50 -11.49
CA PHE A 107 1.93 -2.58 -11.41
C PHE A 107 2.61 -2.55 -12.80
N LEU A 108 2.04 -3.23 -13.80
CA LEU A 108 2.54 -3.21 -15.18
C LEU A 108 2.38 -1.85 -15.85
N ASN A 109 1.27 -1.14 -15.59
CA ASN A 109 1.06 0.23 -16.05
C ASN A 109 2.09 1.18 -15.42
N GLN A 110 2.30 1.06 -14.11
CA GLN A 110 3.25 1.86 -13.35
C GLN A 110 4.72 1.61 -13.74
N LEU A 111 5.07 0.41 -14.19
CA LEU A 111 6.40 0.09 -14.74
C LEU A 111 6.62 0.60 -16.18
N GLY A 112 5.61 1.22 -16.81
CA GLY A 112 5.73 1.83 -18.13
C GLY A 112 5.74 0.85 -19.31
N LEU A 113 5.39 -0.43 -19.09
CA LEU A 113 5.31 -1.46 -20.14
C LEU A 113 3.99 -1.42 -20.93
N LEU A 114 2.97 -0.74 -20.39
CA LEU A 114 1.74 -0.41 -21.10
C LEU A 114 1.55 1.10 -21.02
N LYS A 115 1.98 1.82 -22.06
CA LYS A 115 1.58 3.21 -22.30
C LYS A 115 0.09 3.22 -22.64
N PHE A 116 -0.74 3.64 -21.68
CA PHE A 116 -2.04 4.24 -21.95
C PHE A 116 -2.10 5.57 -21.23
#